data_AF-A0AAD3RF45-F1
#
_entry.id   AF-A0AAD3RF45-F1
#
_cell.length_a   1.000
_cell.length_b   1.000
_cell.length_c   1.000
_cell.angle_alpha   90.00
_cell.angle_beta   90.00
_cell.angle_gamma   90.00
#
_symmetry.space_group_name_H-M   'P 1'
#
loop_
_entity.id
_entity.type
_entity.pdbx_description
1 polymer ?
#
loop_
_entity_poly.entity_id
_entity_poly.type
_entity_poly.pdbx_seq_one_letter_code
_entity_poly.pdbx_strand_id
1 'polypeptide(L)' 'MANSGAVQVKLELGHRAQVRKKPTVEGFTHDWMVFVRGPEHSNIQHFVEKVVFHLHESFPKPKR' A
#
# COMPACT_ATOMS: atom_id res chain seq x y z
N MET A 1 -14.99 31.86 21.46
CA MET A 1 -15.69 31.34 20.27
C MET A 1 -15.40 29.85 20.18
N ALA A 2 -16.42 28.99 20.26
CA ALA A 2 -16.23 27.55 20.12
C ALA A 2 -16.12 27.21 18.63
N ASN A 3 -14.92 27.27 18.07
CA ASN A 3 -14.70 26.92 16.67
C ASN A 3 -14.47 25.41 16.56
N SER A 4 -15.54 24.65 16.32
CA SER A 4 -15.43 23.22 16.04
C SER A 4 -15.05 23.03 14.56
N GLY A 5 -13.84 22.51 14.29
CA GLY A 5 -13.40 22.12 12.96
C GLY A 5 -13.48 20.61 12.76
N ALA A 6 -13.96 20.16 11.59
CA ALA A 6 -13.93 18.78 11.16
C ALA A 6 -13.07 18.66 9.90
N VAL A 7 -12.12 17.74 9.90
CA VAL A 7 -11.26 17.44 8.74
C VAL A 7 -11.56 16.03 8.26
N GLN A 8 -11.78 15.90 6.96
CA GLN A 8 -11.95 14.60 6.30
C GLN A 8 -10.82 14.41 5.29
N VAL A 9 -10.21 13.23 5.31
CA VAL A 9 -9.20 12.81 4.33
C VAL A 9 -9.68 11.60 3.55
N LYS A 10 -9.16 11.42 2.34
CA LYS A 10 -9.40 10.25 1.51
C LYS A 10 -8.07 9.60 1.18
N LEU A 11 -8.04 8.27 1.29
CA LEU A 11 -6.91 7.44 0.89
C LEU A 11 -7.41 6.37 -0.08
N GLU A 12 -6.58 6.05 -1.06
CA GLU A 12 -6.78 4.93 -1.96
C GLU A 12 -5.80 3.81 -1.60
N LEU A 13 -6.35 2.62 -1.35
CA LEU A 13 -5.60 1.40 -1.15
C LEU A 13 -5.86 0.48 -2.32
N GLY A 14 -4.82 -0.13 -2.87
CA GLY A 14 -4.97 -0.99 -4.04
C GLY A 14 -3.80 -1.92 -4.26
N HIS A 15 -3.97 -2.83 -5.21
CA HIS A 15 -2.94 -3.75 -5.64
C HIS A 15 -3.09 -4.09 -7.13
N ARG A 16 -2.02 -4.63 -7.71
CA ARG A 16 -2.05 -5.32 -9.00
C ARG A 16 -1.32 -6.64 -8.84
N ALA A 17 -1.85 -7.69 -9.45
CA ALA A 17 -1.20 -8.98 -9.54
C ALA A 17 -1.24 -9.45 -11.00
N GLN A 18 -0.13 -9.96 -11.49
CA GLN A 18 0.02 -10.46 -12.84
C GLN A 18 0.61 -11.87 -12.80
N VAL A 19 -0.06 -12.79 -13.50
CA VAL A 19 0.44 -14.15 -13.68
C VAL A 19 1.75 -14.08 -14.48
N ARG A 20 2.80 -14.74 -13.97
CA ARG A 20 4.07 -14.85 -14.67
C ARG A 20 3.94 -15.86 -15.82
N LYS A 21 4.64 -15.61 -16.93
CA LYS A 21 4.72 -16.57 -18.04
C LYS A 21 5.38 -17.89 -17.63
N LYS A 22 6.36 -17.82 -16.73
CA LYS A 22 7.01 -18.97 -16.09
C LYS A 22 7.21 -18.66 -14.60
N PRO A 23 6.97 -19.63 -13.70
CA PRO A 23 7.25 -19.46 -12.27
C PRO A 23 8.73 -19.13 -12.00
N THR A 24 9.02 -18.51 -10.86
CA THR A 24 10.40 -18.34 -10.39
C THR A 24 11.02 -19.68 -10.02
N VAL A 25 12.33 -19.71 -9.74
CA VAL A 25 13.02 -20.94 -9.31
C VAL A 25 12.50 -21.45 -7.97
N GLU A 26 12.00 -20.55 -7.12
CA GLU A 26 11.33 -20.81 -5.84
C GLU A 26 9.86 -21.20 -6.03
N GLY A 27 9.33 -21.16 -7.25
CA GLY A 27 7.96 -21.56 -7.57
C GLY A 27 6.92 -20.43 -7.51
N PHE A 28 7.32 -19.15 -7.37
CA PHE A 28 6.35 -18.06 -7.34
C PHE A 28 5.70 -17.84 -8.71
N THR A 29 4.38 -17.78 -8.73
CA THR A 29 3.57 -17.77 -9.96
C THR A 29 3.09 -16.39 -10.39
N HIS A 30 3.13 -15.41 -9.49
CA HIS A 30 2.62 -14.06 -9.72
C HIS A 30 3.64 -13.01 -9.31
N ASP A 31 3.71 -11.94 -10.11
CA ASP A 31 4.28 -10.67 -9.68
C ASP A 31 3.15 -9.79 -9.16
N TRP A 32 3.35 -9.11 -8.04
CA TRP A 32 2.34 -8.25 -7.47
C TRP A 32 2.95 -7.01 -6.83
N MET A 33 2.12 -5.97 -6.72
CA MET A 33 2.42 -4.72 -6.02
C MET A 33 1.20 -4.28 -5.23
N VAL A 34 1.42 -3.62 -4.09
CA VAL A 34 0.40 -3.03 -3.22
C VAL A 34 0.77 -1.58 -2.93
N PHE A 35 -0.20 -0.69 -2.80
CA PHE A 35 0.04 0.72 -2.54
C PHE A 35 -1.01 1.36 -1.62
N VAL A 36 -0.58 2.46 -0.99
CA VAL A 36 -1.44 3.46 -0.33
C VAL A 36 -1.11 4.80 -0.96
N ARG A 37 -2.11 5.56 -1.41
CA ARG A 37 -1.91 6.88 -2.04
C ARG A 37 -3.09 7.83 -1.79
N GLY A 38 -2.92 9.11 -2.14
CA GLY A 38 -4.04 10.05 -2.23
C GLY A 38 -4.79 9.91 -3.56
N PRO A 39 -6.09 10.27 -3.61
CA PRO A 39 -6.84 10.31 -4.85
C PRO A 39 -6.27 11.36 -5.82
N GLU A 40 -6.41 11.13 -7.12
CA GLU A 40 -6.01 12.08 -8.16
C GLU A 40 -4.54 12.57 -8.04
N HIS A 41 -3.64 11.70 -7.56
CA HIS A 41 -2.23 12.01 -7.29
C HIS A 41 -1.99 13.06 -6.19
N SER A 42 -2.96 13.27 -5.29
CA SER A 42 -2.82 14.15 -4.13
C SER A 42 -1.65 13.72 -3.22
N ASN A 43 -0.89 14.70 -2.72
CA ASN A 43 0.24 14.43 -1.83
C ASN A 43 -0.23 14.19 -0.38
N ILE A 44 -0.14 12.94 0.08
CA ILE A 44 -0.52 12.54 1.45
C ILE A 44 0.63 12.69 2.46
N GLN A 45 1.86 12.93 2.00
CA GLN A 45 3.04 13.05 2.88
C GLN A 45 2.90 14.21 3.87
N HIS A 46 2.07 15.20 3.58
CA HIS A 46 1.77 16.29 4.51
C HIS A 46 1.23 15.84 5.86
N PHE A 47 0.56 14.68 5.93
CA PHE A 47 -0.07 14.17 7.16
C PHE A 47 0.21 12.69 7.43
N VAL A 48 0.90 11.98 6.53
CA VAL A 48 1.30 10.58 6.71
C VAL A 48 2.79 10.50 7.04
N GLU A 49 3.12 10.14 8.27
CA GLU A 49 4.52 9.93 8.72
C GLU A 49 5.15 8.73 8.00
N LYS A 50 4.45 7.58 7.98
CA LYS A 50 4.91 6.35 7.32
C LYS A 50 3.73 5.43 7.00
N VAL A 51 3.98 4.50 6.09
CA VAL A 51 3.09 3.37 5.79
C VAL A 51 3.87 2.09 6.11
N VAL A 52 3.25 1.18 6.84
CA VAL A 52 3.84 -0.13 7.18
C VAL A 52 2.96 -1.22 6.60
N PHE A 53 3.54 -2.10 5.79
CA PHE A 53 2.89 -3.28 5.22
C PHE A 53 3.29 -4.51 6.03
N HIS A 54 2.30 -5.17 6.61
CA HIS A 54 2.46 -6.45 7.29
C HIS A 54 2.19 -7.58 6.28
N LEU A 55 3.26 -8.08 5.66
CA LEU A 55 3.19 -9.21 4.73
C LEU A 55 3.04 -10.54 5.49
N HIS A 56 2.60 -11.58 4.79
CA HIS A 56 2.55 -12.94 5.33
C HIS A 56 3.95 -13.41 5.77
N GLU A 57 4.03 -14.21 6.84
CA GLU A 57 5.30 -14.59 7.50
C GLU A 57 6.25 -15.40 6.61
N SER A 58 5.73 -16.02 5.55
CA SER A 58 6.54 -16.70 4.54
C SER A 58 7.43 -15.74 3.73
N PHE A 59 7.17 -14.43 3.76
CA PHE A 59 8.01 -13.44 3.09
C PHE A 59 9.18 -13.04 3.98
N PRO A 60 10.41 -12.97 3.43
CA PRO A 60 11.55 -12.49 4.18
C PRO A 60 11.33 -11.03 4.59
N LYS A 61 11.61 -10.71 5.86
CA LYS A 61 11.36 -9.38 6.46
C LYS A 61 9.90 -8.95 6.24
N PRO A 62 8.91 -9.61 6.87
CA PRO A 62 7.49 -9.45 6.51
C PRO A 62 6.94 -8.06 6.88
N LYS A 63 7.58 -7.33 7.80
CA LYS A 63 7.27 -5.93 8.10
C LYS A 63 8.05 -5.01 7.16
N ARG A 64 7.36 -4.41 6.19
CA ARG A 64 7.92 -3.48 5.20
C ARG A 64 7.42 -2.07 5.41
#